data_AF-A0A962WLV0-F1
#
_entry.id   AF-A0A962WLV0-F1
#
_cell.length_a   1.000
_cell.length_b   1.000
_cell.length_c   1.000
_cell.angle_alpha   90.00
_cell.angle_beta   90.00
_cell.angle_gamma   90.00
#
_symmetry.space_group_name_H-M   'P 1'
#
loop_
_entity.id
_entity.type
_entity.pdbx_description
1 polymer ?
#
loop_
_entity_poly.entity_id
_entity_poly.type
_entity_poly.pdbx_seq_one_letter_code
_entity_poly.pdbx_strand_id
1 'polypeptide(L)'
;MHHSPLSAHACRGQAALALLLTLCGAALLLLPRPSAQGPAVAETRTRAALAEAREALLGYAAAYPDRVNAAFGPGYLPCPARDGRGVASPACAQATGSTRGRLPWHTLRTNDLRDASGAGLWYALSESHRYNPKTEPLNAATAVALEVDGVPAVAVVIAPGAALAGQARNRVDDPRSFLEGGNADDDVARYASDAGNDRLAVITARDLRRVIAARALAELARGLRRWAARHGDRYPWLVPLATPAGTPQVGLRRGWLPVHHFDGATPQPFVSAASPRWALHGVRIGGDTASPLLSEECLRRMPCRTPGGGLVALDGTAQCVWGDPAVTSAPRTQLRCAWTAAARIAGVAYDYALDIALDDADGDVPVRGPDAFGPRRRAVEAHGFAPRGGRPALRITITARAASGVPATVVIEGTAATTGLFAIDDLRYDVDVDAGELPAWLVRNGWHRHIAFAYAPCAAGGACLALERRDAQGGMHSAGAARAVLIAAGAPANDAVEPSAWFGEANRAALATGLTPFRTAPPRPGADDVVHVVEWAR
;
A
#
# COMPACT_ATOMS: atom_id res chain seq x y z
N MET A 1 -20.38 107.51 -0.55
CA MET A 1 -20.89 106.14 -0.83
C MET A 1 -19.75 105.37 -1.47
N HIS A 2 -19.34 104.27 -0.83
CA HIS A 2 -18.18 103.45 -1.20
C HIS A 2 -18.47 102.58 -2.42
N HIS A 3 -17.55 102.57 -3.40
CA HIS A 3 -17.36 101.43 -4.31
C HIS A 3 -15.98 100.82 -4.03
N SER A 4 -15.97 99.56 -3.59
CA SER A 4 -14.77 98.72 -3.50
C SER A 4 -14.76 97.76 -4.70
N PRO A 5 -13.63 97.58 -5.41
CA PRO A 5 -13.53 96.60 -6.48
C PRO A 5 -13.21 95.20 -5.94
N LEU A 6 -13.83 94.20 -6.55
CA LEU A 6 -13.61 92.78 -6.25
C LEU A 6 -12.22 92.33 -6.70
N SER A 7 -11.55 91.63 -5.79
CA SER A 7 -10.14 91.20 -5.85
C SER A 7 -9.91 90.00 -6.79
N ALA A 8 -8.83 90.10 -7.57
CA ALA A 8 -8.34 89.19 -8.61
C ALA A 8 -7.74 87.86 -8.11
N HIS A 9 -8.33 87.22 -7.08
CA HIS A 9 -7.79 85.98 -6.48
C HIS A 9 -8.52 84.70 -6.93
N ALA A 10 -9.66 84.81 -7.62
CA ALA A 10 -10.44 83.63 -8.05
C ALA A 10 -9.92 82.95 -9.33
N CYS A 11 -9.12 83.62 -10.17
CA CYS A 11 -8.69 83.08 -11.47
C CYS A 11 -7.39 82.25 -11.45
N ARG A 12 -6.56 82.33 -10.40
CA ARG A 12 -5.27 81.61 -10.37
C ARG A 12 -5.37 80.16 -9.86
N GLY A 13 -6.38 79.84 -9.06
CA GLY A 13 -6.59 78.48 -8.53
C GLY A 13 -7.14 77.49 -9.56
N GLN A 14 -7.98 77.95 -10.50
CA GLN A 14 -8.60 77.07 -11.51
C GLN A 14 -7.62 76.63 -12.60
N ALA A 15 -6.70 77.51 -13.01
CA ALA A 15 -5.67 77.17 -13.99
C ALA A 15 -4.67 76.13 -13.45
N ALA A 16 -4.29 76.24 -12.18
CA ALA A 16 -3.40 75.29 -11.53
C ALA A 16 -4.06 73.90 -11.37
N LEU A 17 -5.35 73.86 -11.01
CA LEU A 17 -6.09 72.61 -10.88
C LEU A 17 -6.29 71.91 -12.23
N ALA A 18 -6.60 72.68 -13.29
CA ALA A 18 -6.74 72.15 -14.65
C ALA A 18 -5.42 71.60 -15.20
N LEU A 19 -4.29 72.26 -14.90
CA LEU A 19 -2.96 71.78 -15.27
C LEU A 19 -2.59 70.50 -14.51
N LEU A 20 -2.93 70.40 -13.22
CA LEU A 20 -2.65 69.21 -12.42
C LEU A 20 -3.50 68.01 -12.86
N LEU A 21 -4.76 68.23 -13.21
CA LEU A 21 -5.66 67.19 -13.73
C LEU A 21 -5.24 66.72 -15.13
N THR A 22 -4.75 67.61 -16.00
CA THR A 22 -4.23 67.23 -17.32
C THR A 22 -2.90 66.48 -17.22
N LEU A 23 -2.01 66.88 -16.30
CA LEU A 23 -0.77 66.14 -16.01
C LEU A 23 -1.04 64.76 -15.40
N CYS A 24 -1.99 64.65 -14.46
CA CYS A 24 -2.41 63.37 -13.90
C CYS A 24 -3.10 62.48 -14.95
N GLY A 25 -3.96 63.05 -15.80
CA GLY A 25 -4.59 62.34 -16.92
C GLY A 25 -3.59 61.84 -17.96
N ALA A 26 -2.55 62.64 -18.26
CA ALA A 26 -1.45 62.25 -19.15
C ALA A 26 -0.55 61.16 -18.52
N ALA A 27 -0.32 61.21 -17.21
CA ALA A 27 0.42 60.17 -16.48
C ALA A 27 -0.31 58.82 -16.50
N LEU A 28 -1.65 58.81 -16.44
CA LEU A 28 -2.48 57.61 -16.61
C LEU A 28 -2.39 56.99 -18.02
N LEU A 29 -2.09 57.79 -19.06
CA LEU A 29 -1.86 57.31 -20.43
C LEU A 29 -0.45 56.73 -20.64
N LEU A 30 0.48 57.05 -19.74
CA LEU A 30 1.87 56.56 -19.71
C LEU A 30 2.03 55.32 -18.81
N LEU A 31 1.00 54.96 -18.02
CA LEU A 31 0.97 53.65 -17.36
C LEU A 31 1.01 52.58 -18.46
N PRO A 32 1.86 51.53 -18.30
CA PRO A 32 1.85 50.42 -19.23
C PRO A 32 0.43 49.85 -19.27
N ARG A 33 -0.26 50.02 -20.40
CA ARG A 33 -1.49 49.28 -20.68
C ARG A 33 -1.15 47.80 -20.48
N PRO A 34 -2.00 46.98 -19.83
CA PRO A 34 -1.78 45.54 -19.80
C PRO A 34 -1.64 45.13 -21.26
N SER A 35 -0.40 44.82 -21.64
CA SER A 35 -0.10 44.57 -23.04
C SER A 35 -1.01 43.43 -23.43
N ALA A 36 -1.64 43.52 -24.60
CA ALA A 36 -2.07 42.33 -25.30
C ALA A 36 -0.80 41.49 -25.45
N GLN A 37 -0.59 40.60 -24.47
CA GLN A 37 0.57 39.75 -24.43
C GLN A 37 0.49 38.94 -25.71
N GLY A 38 1.60 38.91 -26.45
CA GLY A 38 1.65 38.15 -27.70
C GLY A 38 1.14 36.73 -27.46
N PRO A 39 0.52 36.10 -28.47
CA PRO A 39 -0.16 34.80 -28.31
C PRO A 39 0.71 33.72 -27.65
N ALA A 40 2.04 33.77 -27.85
CA ALA A 40 3.00 32.87 -27.19
C ALA A 40 3.06 33.03 -25.65
N VAL A 41 2.99 34.27 -25.13
CA VAL A 41 3.03 34.54 -23.68
C VAL A 41 1.71 34.12 -23.04
N ALA A 42 0.58 34.40 -23.70
CA ALA A 42 -0.74 33.94 -23.25
C ALA A 42 -0.79 32.41 -23.18
N GLU A 43 -0.39 31.73 -24.24
CA GLU A 43 -0.33 30.27 -24.28
C GLU A 43 0.57 29.69 -23.18
N THR A 44 1.72 30.32 -22.90
CA THR A 44 2.62 29.90 -21.80
C THR A 44 1.94 30.01 -20.43
N ARG A 45 1.19 31.08 -20.17
CA ARG A 45 0.44 31.26 -18.90
C ARG A 45 -0.67 30.22 -18.76
N THR A 46 -1.43 29.99 -19.83
CA THR A 46 -2.48 28.95 -19.84
C THR A 46 -1.89 27.58 -19.55
N ARG A 47 -0.77 27.21 -20.20
CA ARG A 47 -0.09 25.93 -19.92
C ARG A 47 0.43 25.84 -18.49
N ALA A 48 0.94 26.94 -17.92
CA ALA A 48 1.40 26.95 -16.52
C ALA A 48 0.24 26.70 -15.55
N ALA A 49 -0.90 27.37 -15.74
CA ALA A 49 -2.09 27.16 -14.90
C ALA A 49 -2.64 25.72 -15.02
N LEU A 50 -2.69 25.19 -16.25
CA LEU A 50 -3.06 23.81 -16.53
C LEU A 50 -2.12 22.79 -15.88
N ALA A 51 -0.81 23.02 -15.95
CA ALA A 51 0.20 22.18 -15.31
C ALA A 51 0.08 22.22 -13.78
N GLU A 52 -0.11 23.40 -13.17
CA GLU A 52 -0.31 23.54 -11.73
C GLU A 52 -1.57 22.80 -11.26
N ALA A 53 -2.69 22.94 -11.98
CA ALA A 53 -3.93 22.23 -11.68
C ALA A 53 -3.76 20.71 -11.75
N ARG A 54 -3.06 20.23 -12.80
CA ARG A 54 -2.74 18.81 -12.98
C ARG A 54 -1.92 18.25 -11.82
N GLU A 55 -0.83 18.93 -11.45
CA GLU A 55 0.03 18.51 -10.35
C GLU A 55 -0.68 18.58 -8.99
N ALA A 56 -1.54 19.58 -8.78
CA ALA A 56 -2.35 19.67 -7.56
C ALA A 56 -3.32 18.49 -7.41
N LEU A 57 -3.95 18.05 -8.51
CA LEU A 57 -4.82 16.86 -8.53
C LEU A 57 -4.04 15.57 -8.24
N LEU A 58 -2.87 15.39 -8.86
CA LEU A 58 -1.99 14.24 -8.58
C LEU A 58 -1.51 14.24 -7.11
N GLY A 59 -1.14 15.40 -6.60
CA GLY A 59 -0.76 15.59 -5.20
C GLY A 59 -1.89 15.28 -4.22
N TYR A 60 -3.12 15.75 -4.51
CA TYR A 60 -4.32 15.40 -3.74
C TYR A 60 -4.54 13.89 -3.70
N ALA A 61 -4.49 13.22 -4.86
CA ALA A 61 -4.69 11.78 -4.93
C ALA A 61 -3.64 10.99 -4.14
N ALA A 62 -2.37 11.41 -4.16
CA ALA A 62 -1.30 10.80 -3.37
C ALA A 62 -1.51 10.99 -1.85
N ALA A 63 -1.97 12.18 -1.46
CA ALA A 63 -2.11 12.59 -0.07
C ALA A 63 -3.48 12.24 0.54
N TYR A 64 -4.39 11.65 -0.24
CA TYR A 64 -5.74 11.28 0.20
C TYR A 64 -5.80 10.54 1.54
N PRO A 65 -5.03 9.45 1.76
CA PRO A 65 -5.02 8.74 3.05
C PRO A 65 -4.58 9.63 4.22
N ASP A 66 -3.70 10.60 3.99
CA ASP A 66 -3.14 11.46 5.05
C ASP A 66 -4.02 12.67 5.37
N ARG A 67 -4.70 13.21 4.36
CA ARG A 67 -5.36 14.53 4.43
C ARG A 67 -6.87 14.45 4.47
N VAL A 68 -7.44 13.37 3.94
CA VAL A 68 -8.89 13.26 3.76
C VAL A 68 -9.43 12.12 4.60
N ASN A 69 -8.95 10.89 4.38
CA ASN A 69 -9.42 9.75 5.15
C ASN A 69 -8.44 8.56 5.09
N ALA A 70 -7.82 8.23 6.22
CA ALA A 70 -6.85 7.15 6.37
C ALA A 70 -7.42 5.74 6.16
N ALA A 71 -8.75 5.57 6.19
CA ALA A 71 -9.37 4.30 5.88
C ALA A 71 -9.30 3.97 4.38
N PHE A 72 -9.08 4.97 3.51
CA PHE A 72 -9.05 4.80 2.07
C PHE A 72 -7.65 5.09 1.53
N GLY A 73 -7.26 4.32 0.52
CA GLY A 73 -5.95 4.45 -0.10
C GLY A 73 -5.80 5.71 -0.97
N PRO A 74 -4.62 5.88 -1.59
CA PRO A 74 -4.39 6.95 -2.56
C PRO A 74 -5.16 6.70 -3.87
N GLY A 75 -5.41 7.75 -4.65
CA GLY A 75 -6.00 7.67 -5.99
C GLY A 75 -7.38 8.33 -6.15
N TYR A 76 -8.06 8.64 -5.05
CA TYR A 76 -9.31 9.41 -5.12
C TYR A 76 -9.03 10.87 -5.42
N LEU A 77 -9.86 11.46 -6.28
CA LEU A 77 -9.81 12.86 -6.68
C LEU A 77 -11.05 13.61 -6.18
N PRO A 78 -10.93 14.93 -5.93
CA PRO A 78 -12.05 15.73 -5.47
C PRO A 78 -13.09 15.85 -6.58
N CYS A 79 -14.36 15.98 -6.19
CA CYS A 79 -15.44 16.24 -7.13
C CYS A 79 -15.33 17.66 -7.67
N PRO A 80 -15.78 17.91 -8.92
CA PRO A 80 -15.82 19.26 -9.45
C PRO A 80 -16.60 20.23 -8.55
N ALA A 81 -16.17 21.48 -8.53
CA ALA A 81 -16.91 22.56 -7.89
C ALA A 81 -18.13 22.92 -8.74
N ARG A 82 -19.26 23.21 -8.07
CA ARG A 82 -20.51 23.65 -8.73
C ARG A 82 -20.52 25.12 -9.07
N ASP A 83 -19.65 25.91 -8.46
CA ASP A 83 -19.60 27.36 -8.63
C ASP A 83 -18.15 27.88 -8.66
N GLY A 84 -18.01 29.19 -8.82
CA GLY A 84 -16.71 29.87 -8.89
C GLY A 84 -15.94 29.95 -7.56
N ARG A 85 -16.44 29.41 -6.45
CA ARG A 85 -15.73 29.45 -5.15
C ARG A 85 -14.62 28.42 -5.05
N GLY A 86 -14.54 27.49 -6.00
CA GLY A 86 -13.47 26.49 -6.06
C GLY A 86 -13.52 25.44 -4.95
N VAL A 87 -14.65 25.27 -4.26
CA VAL A 87 -14.83 24.22 -3.26
C VAL A 87 -15.42 22.98 -3.93
N ALA A 88 -14.76 21.84 -3.76
CA ALA A 88 -15.23 20.56 -4.28
C ALA A 88 -16.65 20.26 -3.77
N SER A 89 -17.51 19.79 -4.68
CA SER A 89 -18.86 19.38 -4.29
C SER A 89 -18.80 18.24 -3.27
N PRO A 90 -19.64 18.23 -2.23
CA PRO A 90 -19.62 17.19 -1.20
C PRO A 90 -19.85 15.79 -1.78
N ALA A 91 -20.58 15.70 -2.88
CA ALA A 91 -20.73 14.51 -3.69
C ALA A 91 -20.63 14.89 -5.18
N CYS A 92 -19.98 14.02 -5.95
CA CYS A 92 -20.05 14.03 -7.40
C CYS A 92 -21.49 13.72 -7.82
N ALA A 93 -21.86 14.06 -9.06
CA ALA A 93 -23.21 13.80 -9.56
C ALA A 93 -23.63 12.34 -9.27
N GLN A 94 -24.89 12.16 -8.83
CA GLN A 94 -25.46 10.85 -8.52
C GLN A 94 -25.91 10.08 -9.77
N ALA A 95 -25.91 10.73 -10.94
CA ALA A 95 -26.06 10.02 -12.21
C ALA A 95 -24.81 9.16 -12.44
N THR A 96 -25.00 7.91 -12.85
CA THR A 96 -23.91 7.02 -13.27
C THR A 96 -23.07 7.71 -14.35
N GLY A 97 -21.75 7.56 -14.30
CA GLY A 97 -20.82 8.16 -15.24
C GLY A 97 -19.90 9.26 -14.69
N SER A 98 -19.00 9.71 -15.56
CA SER A 98 -18.04 10.79 -15.31
C SER A 98 -18.75 12.11 -14.97
N THR A 99 -18.04 13.05 -14.32
CA THR A 99 -18.64 14.32 -13.87
C THR A 99 -17.80 15.51 -14.29
N ARG A 100 -18.44 16.63 -14.66
CA ARG A 100 -17.79 17.88 -15.08
C ARG A 100 -18.28 19.07 -14.23
N GLY A 101 -17.40 20.03 -13.97
CA GLY A 101 -17.69 21.29 -13.30
C GLY A 101 -16.46 22.20 -13.25
N ARG A 102 -16.42 23.15 -12.31
CA ARG A 102 -15.25 24.00 -12.10
C ARG A 102 -14.12 23.24 -11.39
N LEU A 103 -12.87 23.64 -11.66
CA LEU A 103 -11.73 23.16 -10.90
C LEU A 103 -11.90 23.55 -9.42
N PRO A 104 -11.82 22.59 -8.47
CA PRO A 104 -11.97 22.89 -7.06
C PRO A 104 -10.67 23.42 -6.44
N TRP A 105 -10.18 24.56 -6.95
CA TRP A 105 -8.89 25.16 -6.58
C TRP A 105 -8.73 25.41 -5.07
N HIS A 106 -9.80 25.79 -4.38
CA HIS A 106 -9.79 26.01 -2.93
C HIS A 106 -9.58 24.68 -2.18
N THR A 107 -10.27 23.61 -2.59
CA THR A 107 -10.06 22.27 -2.03
C THR A 107 -8.66 21.73 -2.34
N LEU A 108 -8.14 22.04 -3.53
CA LEU A 108 -6.78 21.67 -3.94
C LEU A 108 -5.70 22.53 -3.27
N ARG A 109 -6.09 23.57 -2.52
CA ARG A 109 -5.20 24.53 -1.84
C ARG A 109 -4.23 25.22 -2.79
N THR A 110 -4.66 25.46 -4.02
CA THR A 110 -3.98 26.31 -4.98
C THR A 110 -4.54 27.73 -4.91
N ASN A 111 -3.92 28.67 -5.61
CA ASN A 111 -4.59 29.91 -5.95
C ASN A 111 -5.75 29.65 -6.91
N ASP A 112 -6.61 30.64 -7.14
CA ASP A 112 -7.66 30.61 -8.16
C ASP A 112 -7.01 30.58 -9.56
N LEU A 113 -6.71 29.37 -10.04
CA LEU A 113 -6.02 29.13 -11.30
C LEU A 113 -6.90 29.54 -12.48
N ARG A 114 -6.35 30.42 -13.32
CA ARG A 114 -7.03 31.01 -14.47
C ARG A 114 -6.14 30.94 -15.69
N ASP A 115 -6.76 30.81 -16.85
CA ASP A 115 -6.06 30.89 -18.12
C ASP A 115 -5.62 32.33 -18.43
N ALA A 116 -4.91 32.52 -19.55
CA ALA A 116 -4.43 33.85 -19.94
C ALA A 116 -5.53 34.87 -20.27
N SER A 117 -6.77 34.43 -20.50
CA SER A 117 -7.93 35.31 -20.68
C SER A 117 -8.56 35.75 -19.35
N GLY A 118 -8.12 35.15 -18.24
CA GLY A 118 -8.69 35.37 -16.92
C GLY A 118 -9.87 34.45 -16.60
N ALA A 119 -10.19 33.48 -17.46
CA ALA A 119 -11.26 32.53 -17.21
C ALA A 119 -10.80 31.41 -16.26
N GLY A 120 -11.69 31.00 -15.36
CA GLY A 120 -11.43 29.89 -14.44
C GLY A 120 -11.43 28.55 -15.17
N LEU A 121 -10.63 27.61 -14.66
CA LEU A 121 -10.49 26.29 -15.25
C LEU A 121 -11.70 25.39 -14.98
N TRP A 122 -12.05 24.59 -15.98
CA TRP A 122 -13.00 23.48 -15.87
C TRP A 122 -12.29 22.18 -15.56
N TYR A 123 -13.03 21.24 -15.00
CA TYR A 123 -12.51 19.97 -14.54
C TYR A 123 -13.53 18.86 -14.73
N ALA A 124 -13.09 17.77 -15.34
CA ALA A 124 -13.83 16.54 -15.53
C ALA A 124 -13.13 15.37 -14.84
N LEU A 125 -13.91 14.47 -14.26
CA LEU A 125 -13.44 13.34 -13.46
C LEU A 125 -14.17 12.05 -13.85
N SER A 126 -13.39 10.99 -14.09
CA SER A 126 -13.92 9.64 -14.29
C SER A 126 -14.59 9.10 -13.04
N GLU A 127 -15.71 8.40 -13.21
CA GLU A 127 -16.51 7.83 -12.13
C GLU A 127 -15.69 6.98 -11.15
N SER A 128 -14.78 6.15 -11.67
CA SER A 128 -14.02 5.18 -10.86
C SER A 128 -13.03 5.79 -9.87
N HIS A 129 -12.75 7.10 -10.00
CA HIS A 129 -11.73 7.81 -9.21
C HIS A 129 -12.32 8.91 -8.33
N ARG A 130 -13.65 9.03 -8.25
CA ARG A 130 -14.30 10.05 -7.44
C ARG A 130 -14.19 9.76 -5.95
N TYR A 131 -13.95 10.80 -5.15
CA TYR A 131 -13.89 10.61 -3.70
C TYR A 131 -15.26 10.35 -3.06
N ASN A 132 -16.37 10.76 -3.67
CA ASN A 132 -17.71 10.51 -3.15
C ASN A 132 -18.80 10.52 -4.26
N PRO A 133 -19.66 9.49 -4.40
CA PRO A 133 -19.59 8.20 -3.71
C PRO A 133 -18.42 7.35 -4.22
N LYS A 134 -17.77 6.62 -3.30
CA LYS A 134 -16.61 5.79 -3.65
C LYS A 134 -17.05 4.54 -4.40
N THR A 135 -16.32 4.22 -5.46
CA THR A 135 -16.40 2.93 -6.16
C THR A 135 -15.20 2.10 -5.71
N GLU A 136 -15.33 1.37 -4.61
CA GLU A 136 -14.27 0.50 -4.08
C GLU A 136 -14.15 -0.80 -4.90
N PRO A 137 -12.95 -1.41 -5.04
CA PRO A 137 -11.63 -0.95 -4.58
C PRO A 137 -10.79 -0.22 -5.66
N LEU A 138 -10.04 0.82 -5.27
CA LEU A 138 -9.13 1.57 -6.15
C LEU A 138 -7.68 1.09 -6.04
N ASN A 139 -7.12 0.57 -7.15
CA ASN A 139 -5.75 0.09 -7.27
C ASN A 139 -5.18 0.30 -8.68
N ALA A 140 -4.00 -0.27 -8.96
CA ALA A 140 -3.30 -0.12 -10.24
C ALA A 140 -4.09 -0.62 -11.47
N ALA A 141 -5.07 -1.50 -11.28
CA ALA A 141 -5.88 -2.13 -12.32
C ALA A 141 -7.27 -1.48 -12.50
N THR A 142 -7.60 -0.44 -11.74
CA THR A 142 -8.90 0.25 -11.83
C THR A 142 -9.10 0.83 -13.24
N ALA A 143 -10.17 0.40 -13.91
CA ALA A 143 -10.54 0.89 -15.23
C ALA A 143 -11.01 2.36 -15.19
N VAL A 144 -10.86 3.06 -16.32
CA VAL A 144 -11.29 4.45 -16.52
C VAL A 144 -12.29 4.51 -17.66
N ALA A 145 -13.33 5.33 -17.47
CA ALA A 145 -14.43 5.50 -18.42
C ALA A 145 -14.42 6.85 -19.14
N LEU A 146 -13.50 7.75 -18.79
CA LEU A 146 -13.33 9.04 -19.45
C LEU A 146 -12.24 8.91 -20.53
N GLU A 147 -12.39 9.61 -21.65
CA GLU A 147 -11.43 9.62 -22.75
C GLU A 147 -11.19 11.02 -23.33
N VAL A 148 -9.97 11.23 -23.84
CA VAL A 148 -9.58 12.40 -24.63
C VAL A 148 -9.05 11.91 -25.96
N ASP A 149 -9.68 12.30 -27.07
CA ASP A 149 -9.31 11.86 -28.42
C ASP A 149 -9.23 10.32 -28.55
N GLY A 150 -10.11 9.59 -27.86
CA GLY A 150 -10.14 8.12 -27.81
C GLY A 150 -9.09 7.48 -26.90
N VAL A 151 -8.32 8.26 -26.14
CA VAL A 151 -7.33 7.77 -25.16
C VAL A 151 -7.90 7.83 -23.74
N PRO A 152 -7.89 6.72 -22.97
CA PRO A 152 -8.43 6.70 -21.62
C PRO A 152 -7.72 7.68 -20.67
N ALA A 153 -8.51 8.44 -19.91
CA ALA A 153 -8.06 9.39 -18.93
C ALA A 153 -8.86 9.29 -17.61
N VAL A 154 -8.20 9.64 -16.52
CA VAL A 154 -8.81 9.70 -15.19
C VAL A 154 -9.51 11.04 -14.99
N ALA A 155 -8.86 12.11 -15.45
CA ALA A 155 -9.38 13.46 -15.32
C ALA A 155 -8.85 14.37 -16.43
N VAL A 156 -9.59 15.44 -16.69
CA VAL A 156 -9.23 16.49 -17.65
C VAL A 156 -9.43 17.83 -16.99
N VAL A 157 -8.43 18.70 -17.08
CA VAL A 157 -8.56 20.12 -16.75
C VAL A 157 -8.63 20.89 -18.06
N ILE A 158 -9.60 21.79 -18.20
CA ILE A 158 -9.87 22.50 -19.44
C ILE A 158 -9.79 24.01 -19.20
N ALA A 159 -8.96 24.69 -19.97
CA ALA A 159 -8.89 26.14 -20.05
C ALA A 159 -9.72 26.62 -21.26
N PRO A 160 -10.78 27.40 -21.05
CA PRO A 160 -11.71 27.83 -22.11
C PRO A 160 -11.14 28.89 -23.08
N GLY A 161 -9.97 29.46 -22.77
CA GLY A 161 -9.39 30.52 -23.57
C GLY A 161 -10.23 31.81 -23.56
N ALA A 162 -9.94 32.72 -24.49
CA ALA A 162 -10.68 33.97 -24.63
C ALA A 162 -12.11 33.73 -25.14
N ALA A 163 -13.06 34.59 -24.76
CA ALA A 163 -14.43 34.47 -25.24
C ALA A 163 -14.49 34.63 -26.77
N LEU A 164 -15.08 33.66 -27.44
CA LEU A 164 -15.32 33.74 -28.88
C LEU A 164 -16.45 34.73 -29.20
N ALA A 165 -16.51 35.19 -30.45
CA ALA A 165 -17.57 36.10 -30.89
C ALA A 165 -18.95 35.47 -30.67
N GLY A 166 -19.81 36.16 -29.92
CA GLY A 166 -21.15 35.68 -29.57
C GLY A 166 -21.22 34.85 -28.27
N GLN A 167 -20.09 34.52 -27.64
CA GLN A 167 -20.06 33.80 -26.37
C GLN A 167 -20.26 34.78 -25.18
N ALA A 168 -21.41 34.72 -24.52
CA ALA A 168 -21.80 35.70 -23.50
C ALA A 168 -21.30 35.42 -22.06
N ARG A 169 -20.72 34.22 -21.78
CA ARG A 169 -20.16 33.79 -20.47
C ARG A 169 -21.01 34.15 -19.24
N ASN A 170 -22.33 34.17 -19.40
CA ASN A 170 -23.28 34.70 -18.42
C ASN A 170 -23.81 33.64 -17.43
N ARG A 171 -23.58 32.35 -17.69
CA ARG A 171 -23.94 31.24 -16.80
C ARG A 171 -22.68 30.54 -16.28
N VAL A 172 -22.26 30.91 -15.08
CA VAL A 172 -21.00 30.49 -14.45
C VAL A 172 -20.89 28.99 -14.16
N ASP A 173 -21.97 28.23 -14.31
CA ASP A 173 -22.05 26.79 -14.09
C ASP A 173 -22.32 26.00 -15.38
N ASP A 174 -22.59 26.68 -16.50
CA ASP A 174 -22.94 26.07 -17.78
C ASP A 174 -21.72 25.93 -18.70
N PRO A 175 -21.27 24.70 -19.04
CA PRO A 175 -20.10 24.48 -19.90
C PRO A 175 -20.27 25.10 -21.27
N ARG A 176 -21.49 25.16 -21.80
CA ARG A 176 -21.80 25.78 -23.10
C ARG A 176 -21.52 27.28 -23.14
N SER A 177 -21.47 27.92 -21.99
CA SER A 177 -21.17 29.35 -21.90
C SER A 177 -19.67 29.64 -22.01
N PHE A 178 -18.79 28.63 -21.91
CA PHE A 178 -17.34 28.80 -21.78
C PHE A 178 -16.51 27.92 -22.71
N LEU A 179 -16.89 26.66 -22.88
CA LEU A 179 -16.15 25.64 -23.65
C LEU A 179 -16.65 25.60 -25.10
N GLU A 180 -15.91 24.90 -25.96
CA GLU A 180 -16.20 24.79 -27.39
C GLU A 180 -16.41 23.34 -27.85
N GLY A 181 -17.06 23.16 -29.01
CA GLY A 181 -17.20 21.87 -29.69
C GLY A 181 -17.74 20.75 -28.79
N GLY A 182 -17.10 19.58 -28.84
CA GLY A 182 -17.46 18.43 -27.99
C GLY A 182 -17.19 18.62 -26.50
N ASN A 183 -16.35 19.59 -26.11
CA ASN A 183 -16.13 19.86 -24.67
C ASN A 183 -17.32 20.62 -24.04
N ALA A 184 -18.15 21.26 -24.88
CA ALA A 184 -19.31 22.05 -24.47
C ALA A 184 -20.63 21.26 -24.44
N ASP A 185 -20.67 20.02 -24.94
CA ASP A 185 -21.90 19.24 -25.04
C ASP A 185 -22.31 18.60 -23.68
N ASP A 186 -23.31 17.72 -23.67
CA ASP A 186 -23.72 17.02 -22.45
C ASP A 186 -22.97 15.69 -22.23
N ASP A 187 -22.09 15.27 -23.16
CA ASP A 187 -21.21 14.12 -22.96
C ASP A 187 -20.12 14.51 -21.96
N VAL A 188 -20.11 13.82 -20.83
CA VAL A 188 -19.16 14.05 -19.73
C VAL A 188 -18.04 13.02 -19.72
N ALA A 189 -18.08 12.04 -20.63
CA ALA A 189 -17.09 10.97 -20.77
C ALA A 189 -16.08 11.25 -21.88
N ARG A 190 -16.42 12.07 -22.89
CA ARG A 190 -15.54 12.35 -24.04
C ARG A 190 -15.13 13.81 -24.12
N TYR A 191 -13.85 14.02 -24.41
CA TYR A 191 -13.27 15.34 -24.59
C TYR A 191 -12.36 15.36 -25.82
N ALA A 192 -12.21 16.53 -26.42
CA ALA A 192 -11.40 16.74 -27.61
C ALA A 192 -10.33 17.81 -27.36
N SER A 193 -9.09 17.52 -27.75
CA SER A 193 -7.97 18.47 -27.59
C SER A 193 -7.98 19.60 -28.63
N ASP A 194 -8.76 19.44 -29.71
CA ASP A 194 -8.89 20.38 -30.83
C ASP A 194 -10.24 21.12 -30.86
N ALA A 195 -10.95 21.17 -29.74
CA ALA A 195 -12.22 21.88 -29.64
C ALA A 195 -12.04 23.40 -29.56
N GLY A 196 -12.07 24.07 -30.72
CA GLY A 196 -12.03 25.54 -30.78
C GLY A 196 -10.75 26.11 -30.17
N ASN A 197 -10.88 26.90 -29.11
CA ASN A 197 -9.76 27.49 -28.38
C ASN A 197 -9.57 26.92 -26.97
N ASP A 198 -10.23 25.80 -26.65
CA ASP A 198 -9.98 25.04 -25.43
C ASP A 198 -8.53 24.50 -25.39
N ARG A 199 -7.96 24.50 -24.19
CA ARG A 199 -6.66 23.87 -23.89
C ARG A 199 -6.78 22.89 -22.74
N LEU A 200 -6.24 21.70 -22.90
CA LEU A 200 -6.45 20.59 -21.96
C LEU A 200 -5.16 20.22 -21.22
N ALA A 201 -5.29 19.92 -19.94
CA ALA A 201 -4.33 19.10 -19.18
C ALA A 201 -4.99 17.76 -18.89
N VAL A 202 -4.40 16.68 -19.38
CA VAL A 202 -4.94 15.33 -19.20
C VAL A 202 -4.18 14.62 -18.08
N ILE A 203 -4.93 13.98 -17.18
CA ILE A 203 -4.41 13.02 -16.21
C ILE A 203 -4.77 11.65 -16.72
N THR A 204 -3.80 10.95 -17.29
CA THR A 204 -4.00 9.59 -17.79
C THR A 204 -4.03 8.59 -16.63
N ALA A 205 -4.54 7.38 -16.88
CA ALA A 205 -4.42 6.28 -15.91
C ALA A 205 -2.95 5.98 -15.57
N ARG A 206 -2.05 6.15 -16.54
CA ARG A 206 -0.59 6.01 -16.37
C ARG A 206 -0.04 7.03 -15.37
N ASP A 207 -0.41 8.29 -15.52
CA ASP A 207 0.06 9.38 -14.64
C ASP A 207 -0.33 9.13 -13.19
N LEU A 208 -1.62 8.83 -12.97
CA LEU A 208 -2.13 8.59 -11.64
C LEU A 208 -1.51 7.31 -11.04
N ARG A 209 -1.43 6.23 -11.81
CA ARG A 209 -0.86 4.95 -11.37
C ARG A 209 0.56 5.11 -10.84
N ARG A 210 1.42 5.87 -11.53
CA ARG A 210 2.81 6.11 -11.10
C ARG A 210 2.85 6.75 -9.71
N VAL A 211 2.01 7.76 -9.48
CA VAL A 211 1.94 8.48 -8.21
C VAL A 211 1.41 7.58 -7.08
N ILE A 212 0.30 6.90 -7.31
CA ILE A 212 -0.33 6.07 -6.26
C ILE A 212 0.46 4.79 -5.98
N ALA A 213 1.10 4.18 -6.98
CA ALA A 213 1.98 3.04 -6.80
C ALA A 213 3.25 3.45 -6.04
N ALA A 214 3.87 4.58 -6.38
CA ALA A 214 5.01 5.11 -5.62
C ALA A 214 4.63 5.34 -4.14
N ARG A 215 3.42 5.88 -3.88
CA ARG A 215 2.93 6.05 -2.52
C ARG A 215 2.70 4.72 -1.80
N ALA A 216 2.05 3.75 -2.45
CA ALA A 216 1.82 2.42 -1.88
C ALA A 216 3.13 1.69 -1.57
N LEU A 217 4.09 1.74 -2.48
CA LEU A 217 5.43 1.18 -2.29
C LEU A 217 6.17 1.86 -1.13
N ALA A 218 6.07 3.19 -0.99
CA ALA A 218 6.70 3.92 0.10
C ALA A 218 6.09 3.58 1.48
N GLU A 219 4.77 3.35 1.54
CA GLU A 219 4.10 2.88 2.76
C GLU A 219 4.52 1.47 3.14
N LEU A 220 4.54 0.58 2.16
CA LEU A 220 4.97 -0.79 2.33
C LEU A 220 6.43 -0.86 2.76
N ALA A 221 7.32 -0.08 2.13
CA ALA A 221 8.71 0.03 2.52
C ALA A 221 8.87 0.53 3.96
N ARG A 222 8.10 1.55 4.37
CA ARG A 222 8.08 2.03 5.75
C ARG A 222 7.63 0.96 6.73
N GLY A 223 6.56 0.22 6.42
CA GLY A 223 6.08 -0.91 7.21
C GLY A 223 7.14 -2.00 7.34
N LEU A 224 7.75 -2.40 6.23
CA LEU A 224 8.79 -3.44 6.19
C LEU A 224 10.07 -3.04 6.92
N ARG A 225 10.50 -1.76 6.86
CA ARG A 225 11.62 -1.28 7.69
C ARG A 225 11.32 -1.40 9.18
N ARG A 226 10.13 -0.97 9.60
CA ARG A 226 9.70 -1.10 11.01
C ARG A 226 9.62 -2.57 11.42
N TRP A 227 9.15 -3.43 10.51
CA TRP A 227 9.12 -4.87 10.71
C TRP A 227 10.53 -5.42 10.88
N ALA A 228 11.44 -5.11 9.96
CA ALA A 228 12.82 -5.61 9.99
C ALA A 228 13.57 -5.18 11.25
N ALA A 229 13.44 -3.91 11.66
CA ALA A 229 14.04 -3.40 12.89
C ALA A 229 13.60 -4.18 14.15
N ARG A 230 12.40 -4.77 14.14
CA ARG A 230 11.88 -5.59 15.25
C ARG A 230 12.24 -7.08 15.15
N HIS A 231 12.67 -7.54 13.98
CA HIS A 231 12.89 -8.97 13.69
C HIS A 231 14.36 -9.27 13.34
N GLY A 232 15.28 -8.54 13.97
CA GLY A 232 16.73 -8.76 13.80
C GLY A 232 17.21 -8.48 12.38
N ASP A 233 16.67 -7.42 11.78
CA ASP A 233 16.96 -6.96 10.42
C ASP A 233 16.67 -7.99 9.30
N ARG A 234 15.69 -8.85 9.52
CA ARG A 234 15.18 -9.80 8.53
C ARG A 234 13.91 -9.27 7.88
N TYR A 235 13.45 -9.91 6.81
CA TYR A 235 12.15 -9.66 6.20
C TYR A 235 11.25 -10.91 6.29
N PRO A 236 9.92 -10.79 6.13
CA PRO A 236 9.01 -11.93 6.14
C PRO A 236 9.34 -12.96 5.06
N TRP A 237 8.95 -14.22 5.29
CA TRP A 237 8.93 -15.22 4.22
C TRP A 237 7.93 -14.82 3.14
N LEU A 238 8.20 -15.22 1.90
CA LEU A 238 7.40 -14.78 0.75
C LEU A 238 6.56 -15.92 0.20
N VAL A 239 5.45 -15.55 -0.41
CA VAL A 239 4.59 -16.47 -1.17
C VAL A 239 5.13 -16.60 -2.59
N PRO A 240 5.27 -17.81 -3.16
CA PRO A 240 5.74 -17.99 -4.52
C PRO A 240 4.92 -17.20 -5.54
N LEU A 241 5.60 -16.60 -6.53
CA LEU A 241 4.95 -15.82 -7.58
C LEU A 241 3.88 -16.61 -8.34
N ALA A 242 4.16 -17.89 -8.58
CA ALA A 242 3.27 -18.82 -9.28
C ALA A 242 1.99 -19.17 -8.49
N THR A 243 1.95 -18.89 -7.18
CA THR A 243 0.80 -19.21 -6.32
C THR A 243 0.49 -18.01 -5.42
N PRO A 244 -0.07 -16.90 -5.95
CA PRO A 244 -0.27 -15.66 -5.18
C PRO A 244 -1.16 -15.80 -3.93
N ALA A 245 -2.00 -16.84 -3.88
CA ALA A 245 -2.82 -17.20 -2.72
C ALA A 245 -2.25 -18.38 -1.90
N GLY A 246 -1.01 -18.78 -2.18
CA GLY A 246 -0.31 -19.87 -1.50
C GLY A 246 0.28 -19.47 -0.16
N THR A 247 0.91 -20.43 0.52
CA THR A 247 1.57 -20.19 1.80
C THR A 247 2.99 -19.64 1.63
N PRO A 248 3.49 -18.85 2.59
CA PRO A 248 4.88 -18.41 2.59
C PRO A 248 5.86 -19.59 2.60
N GLN A 249 6.98 -19.46 1.88
CA GLN A 249 8.02 -20.48 1.83
C GLN A 249 9.32 -20.02 2.50
N VAL A 250 9.88 -20.88 3.35
CA VAL A 250 11.16 -20.66 4.02
C VAL A 250 12.28 -20.51 2.99
N GLY A 251 13.11 -19.49 3.15
CA GLY A 251 14.23 -19.19 2.28
C GLY A 251 13.87 -18.50 0.97
N LEU A 252 12.57 -18.27 0.69
CA LEU A 252 12.16 -17.64 -0.55
C LEU A 252 12.52 -16.14 -0.56
N ARG A 253 13.35 -15.75 -1.54
CA ARG A 253 13.93 -14.40 -1.68
C ARG A 253 13.20 -13.48 -2.66
N ARG A 254 12.18 -14.00 -3.35
CA ARG A 254 11.29 -13.25 -4.24
C ARG A 254 9.89 -13.82 -4.20
N GLY A 255 8.88 -12.97 -4.23
CA GLY A 255 7.51 -13.43 -4.12
C GLY A 255 6.54 -12.31 -3.80
N TRP A 256 5.33 -12.72 -3.45
CA TRP A 256 4.34 -11.83 -2.87
C TRP A 256 4.58 -11.70 -1.37
N LEU A 257 4.32 -10.51 -0.83
CA LEU A 257 4.32 -10.33 0.61
C LEU A 257 3.07 -11.03 1.17
N PRO A 258 3.22 -11.97 2.11
CA PRO A 258 2.06 -12.49 2.78
C PRO A 258 1.54 -11.44 3.75
N VAL A 259 0.23 -11.23 3.69
CA VAL A 259 -0.45 -10.27 4.55
C VAL A 259 -1.50 -11.01 5.35
N HIS A 260 -1.50 -10.76 6.66
CA HIS A 260 -2.56 -11.19 7.53
C HIS A 260 -3.54 -10.04 7.69
N HIS A 261 -4.80 -10.26 7.30
CA HIS A 261 -5.89 -9.31 7.50
C HIS A 261 -7.14 -10.07 7.94
N PHE A 262 -7.64 -9.76 9.13
CA PHE A 262 -8.91 -10.29 9.61
C PHE A 262 -10.06 -9.41 9.12
N ASP A 263 -10.95 -9.98 8.32
CA ASP A 263 -12.26 -9.39 8.01
C ASP A 263 -13.39 -9.90 8.94
N GLY A 264 -13.03 -10.69 9.96
CA GLY A 264 -13.96 -11.31 10.90
C GLY A 264 -14.71 -12.53 10.36
N ALA A 265 -14.49 -12.94 9.10
CA ALA A 265 -15.27 -14.01 8.47
C ALA A 265 -14.52 -15.36 8.36
N THR A 266 -13.19 -15.37 8.36
CA THR A 266 -12.41 -16.63 8.24
C THR A 266 -11.09 -16.61 9.02
N PRO A 267 -10.80 -17.64 9.85
CA PRO A 267 -9.45 -17.87 10.36
C PRO A 267 -8.51 -18.21 9.18
N GLN A 268 -7.43 -17.45 9.00
CA GLN A 268 -6.44 -17.74 7.96
C GLN A 268 -5.26 -18.52 8.56
N PRO A 269 -4.95 -19.73 8.04
CA PRO A 269 -3.77 -20.47 8.47
C PRO A 269 -2.49 -19.77 7.99
N PHE A 270 -1.47 -19.69 8.83
CA PHE A 270 -0.12 -19.21 8.44
C PHE A 270 0.89 -20.35 8.61
N VAL A 271 2.08 -20.22 8.01
CA VAL A 271 3.16 -21.22 8.13
C VAL A 271 4.42 -20.50 8.59
N SER A 272 4.97 -20.90 9.74
CA SER A 272 6.19 -20.32 10.30
C SER A 272 7.16 -21.40 10.75
N ALA A 273 8.47 -21.20 10.55
CA ALA A 273 9.43 -21.89 11.40
C ALA A 273 9.06 -21.56 12.86
N ALA A 274 8.92 -22.58 13.69
CA ALA A 274 8.39 -22.45 15.02
C ALA A 274 9.19 -23.40 15.89
N SER A 275 9.84 -22.86 16.91
CA SER A 275 10.53 -23.66 17.90
C SER A 275 9.64 -23.75 19.12
N PRO A 276 8.80 -24.80 19.24
CA PRO A 276 8.03 -24.99 20.44
C PRO A 276 8.99 -25.28 21.59
N ARG A 277 8.75 -24.62 22.72
CA ARG A 277 9.43 -24.83 23.98
C ARG A 277 8.40 -25.00 25.07
N TRP A 278 8.59 -26.00 25.92
CA TRP A 278 7.63 -26.23 27.00
C TRP A 278 8.31 -26.69 28.28
N ALA A 279 7.70 -26.28 29.39
CA ALA A 279 7.97 -26.74 30.74
C ALA A 279 6.61 -26.92 31.42
N LEU A 280 6.08 -28.15 31.36
CA LEU A 280 4.74 -28.49 31.83
C LEU A 280 4.83 -29.48 33.00
N HIS A 281 4.08 -29.20 34.05
CA HIS A 281 3.91 -30.05 35.24
C HIS A 281 2.49 -30.62 35.25
N GLY A 282 2.26 -31.77 35.90
CA GLY A 282 0.92 -32.32 36.08
C GLY A 282 0.23 -32.82 34.80
N VAL A 283 0.98 -33.31 33.81
CA VAL A 283 0.44 -33.88 32.56
C VAL A 283 0.27 -35.40 32.66
N ARG A 284 -0.62 -35.96 31.83
CA ARG A 284 -0.79 -37.41 31.62
C ARG A 284 -0.05 -37.84 30.35
N ILE A 285 0.76 -38.88 30.42
CA ILE A 285 1.42 -39.47 29.26
C ILE A 285 0.82 -40.84 29.00
N GLY A 286 0.32 -41.07 27.78
CA GLY A 286 -0.19 -42.36 27.31
C GLY A 286 0.37 -42.69 25.93
N GLY A 287 0.35 -43.95 25.51
CA GLY A 287 0.84 -44.35 24.19
C GLY A 287 1.33 -45.79 24.16
N ASP A 288 1.85 -46.19 23.00
CA ASP A 288 2.48 -47.50 22.81
C ASP A 288 3.86 -47.53 23.50
N THR A 289 3.83 -47.49 24.82
CA THR A 289 5.01 -47.51 25.70
C THR A 289 5.73 -48.87 25.70
N ALA A 290 5.09 -49.90 25.13
CA ALA A 290 5.70 -51.20 24.90
C ALA A 290 6.62 -51.20 23.67
N SER A 291 6.53 -50.17 22.80
CA SER A 291 7.41 -50.06 21.66
C SER A 291 8.85 -49.74 22.09
N PRO A 292 9.85 -50.54 21.70
CA PRO A 292 11.26 -50.24 21.99
C PRO A 292 11.74 -48.94 21.32
N LEU A 293 11.00 -48.43 20.33
CA LEU A 293 11.27 -47.16 19.64
C LEU A 293 11.04 -45.94 20.53
N LEU A 294 10.10 -46.03 21.48
CA LEU A 294 9.69 -44.97 22.42
C LEU A 294 9.67 -45.49 23.86
N SER A 295 10.58 -46.41 24.19
CA SER A 295 10.73 -46.96 25.54
C SER A 295 10.95 -45.86 26.57
N GLU A 296 10.70 -46.15 27.85
CA GLU A 296 10.95 -45.20 28.93
C GLU A 296 12.41 -44.70 28.92
N GLU A 297 13.36 -45.56 28.56
CA GLU A 297 14.78 -45.25 28.35
C GLU A 297 15.00 -44.30 27.15
N CYS A 298 14.29 -44.53 26.03
CA CYS A 298 14.31 -43.63 24.87
C CYS A 298 13.73 -42.26 25.23
N LEU A 299 12.58 -42.20 25.91
CA LEU A 299 11.98 -40.97 26.42
C LEU A 299 12.88 -40.25 27.44
N ARG A 300 13.68 -40.99 28.23
CA ARG A 300 14.71 -40.46 29.15
C ARG A 300 15.96 -39.91 28.43
N ARG A 301 16.30 -40.45 27.26
CA ARG A 301 17.48 -40.05 26.45
C ARG A 301 17.16 -39.08 25.32
N MET A 302 15.89 -38.98 24.93
CA MET A 302 15.41 -37.88 24.13
C MET A 302 15.81 -36.59 24.85
N PRO A 303 16.13 -35.51 24.13
CA PRO A 303 16.37 -34.19 24.73
C PRO A 303 15.15 -33.61 25.49
N CYS A 304 14.12 -34.43 25.72
CA CYS A 304 12.79 -34.14 26.22
C CYS A 304 12.63 -34.31 27.75
N ARG A 305 13.69 -34.49 28.55
CA ARG A 305 13.58 -34.31 30.01
C ARG A 305 14.90 -34.04 30.71
N THR A 306 14.87 -33.10 31.66
CA THR A 306 15.58 -33.29 32.94
C THR A 306 14.56 -33.55 34.04
N PRO A 307 14.85 -34.44 35.00
CA PRO A 307 14.08 -34.58 36.22
C PRO A 307 14.34 -33.32 37.08
N GLY A 308 13.67 -32.21 36.75
CA GLY A 308 13.92 -30.92 37.42
C GLY A 308 13.64 -29.63 36.64
N GLY A 309 13.03 -29.66 35.44
CA GLY A 309 12.53 -28.43 34.80
C GLY A 309 13.47 -27.75 33.79
N GLY A 310 13.94 -28.48 32.79
CA GLY A 310 14.59 -27.90 31.60
C GLY A 310 13.61 -27.67 30.43
N LEU A 311 13.83 -26.59 29.67
CA LEU A 311 13.13 -26.25 28.42
C LEU A 311 13.53 -27.20 27.29
N VAL A 312 12.54 -27.78 26.60
CA VAL A 312 12.74 -28.51 25.33
C VAL A 312 12.89 -27.49 24.20
N ALA A 313 13.81 -27.69 23.27
CA ALA A 313 13.85 -26.95 22.00
C ALA A 313 14.02 -27.94 20.85
N LEU A 314 13.09 -27.93 19.90
CA LEU A 314 13.20 -28.68 18.65
C LEU A 314 13.58 -27.70 17.54
N ASP A 315 14.69 -27.97 16.84
CA ASP A 315 15.06 -27.24 15.62
C ASP A 315 14.33 -27.86 14.41
N GLY A 316 13.57 -27.04 13.68
CA GLY A 316 12.90 -27.43 12.43
C GLY A 316 11.75 -26.50 12.03
N THR A 317 11.11 -26.76 10.89
CA THR A 317 9.97 -25.99 10.38
C THR A 317 8.65 -26.70 10.71
N ALA A 318 7.77 -26.06 11.47
CA ALA A 318 6.43 -26.59 11.74
C ALA A 318 5.38 -25.84 10.89
N GLN A 319 4.26 -26.50 10.58
CA GLN A 319 3.08 -25.86 9.99
C GLN A 319 2.05 -25.67 11.09
N CYS A 320 1.68 -24.43 11.42
CA CYS A 320 0.83 -24.11 12.56
C CYS A 320 -0.44 -23.37 12.13
N VAL A 321 -1.61 -23.96 12.38
CA VAL A 321 -2.90 -23.28 12.18
C VAL A 321 -3.35 -22.70 13.53
N TRP A 322 -3.68 -21.41 13.58
CA TRP A 322 -4.28 -20.80 14.77
C TRP A 322 -5.75 -20.44 14.56
N GLY A 323 -6.55 -20.62 15.60
CA GLY A 323 -7.88 -20.05 15.73
C GLY A 323 -7.82 -18.69 16.43
N ASP A 324 -8.80 -17.82 16.17
CA ASP A 324 -8.92 -16.52 16.84
C ASP A 324 -9.43 -16.72 18.28
N PRO A 325 -8.69 -16.24 19.32
CA PRO A 325 -9.13 -16.34 20.71
C PRO A 325 -10.43 -15.57 21.00
N ALA A 326 -10.84 -14.64 20.14
CA ALA A 326 -12.07 -13.85 20.27
C ALA A 326 -13.31 -14.50 19.63
N VAL A 327 -13.17 -15.61 18.88
CA VAL A 327 -14.30 -16.29 18.25
C VAL A 327 -15.09 -17.10 19.28
N THR A 328 -16.37 -16.77 19.44
CA THR A 328 -17.23 -17.26 20.53
C THR A 328 -17.83 -18.65 20.31
N SER A 329 -17.63 -19.30 19.15
CA SER A 329 -18.20 -20.62 18.85
C SER A 329 -17.20 -21.78 19.04
N ALA A 330 -17.68 -22.90 19.60
CA ALA A 330 -16.92 -24.13 19.81
C ALA A 330 -17.06 -25.11 18.62
N PRO A 331 -16.09 -26.02 18.38
CA PRO A 331 -14.83 -26.22 19.11
C PRO A 331 -13.72 -25.25 18.67
N ARG A 332 -13.05 -24.64 19.64
CA ARG A 332 -11.89 -23.75 19.44
C ARG A 332 -10.60 -24.57 19.44
N THR A 333 -10.22 -25.16 18.30
CA THR A 333 -8.81 -25.51 18.12
C THR A 333 -8.05 -24.20 17.96
N GLN A 334 -7.45 -23.73 19.06
CA GLN A 334 -6.73 -22.45 19.09
C GLN A 334 -5.39 -22.57 18.37
N LEU A 335 -4.81 -23.78 18.35
CA LEU A 335 -3.53 -24.06 17.70
C LEU A 335 -3.45 -25.52 17.26
N ARG A 336 -3.04 -25.76 16.02
CA ARG A 336 -2.55 -27.07 15.58
C ARG A 336 -1.24 -26.94 14.84
N CYS A 337 -0.14 -27.47 15.39
CA CYS A 337 1.16 -27.49 14.74
C CYS A 337 1.55 -28.91 14.33
N ALA A 338 1.85 -29.13 13.07
CA ALA A 338 2.45 -30.36 12.57
C ALA A 338 3.93 -30.14 12.22
N TRP A 339 4.79 -31.07 12.61
CA TRP A 339 6.23 -31.02 12.38
C TRP A 339 6.75 -32.39 12.00
N THR A 340 7.72 -32.44 11.10
CA THR A 340 8.44 -33.67 10.77
C THR A 340 9.95 -33.42 10.76
N ALA A 341 10.72 -34.39 11.25
CA ALA A 341 12.18 -34.32 11.19
C ALA A 341 12.81 -35.71 11.11
N ALA A 342 13.95 -35.79 10.43
CA ALA A 342 14.78 -36.98 10.45
C ALA A 342 15.93 -36.79 11.46
N ALA A 343 16.18 -37.77 12.32
CA ALA A 343 17.35 -37.77 13.20
C ALA A 343 18.02 -39.15 13.25
N ARG A 344 19.29 -39.18 13.65
CA ARG A 344 20.01 -40.44 13.93
C ARG A 344 20.30 -40.55 15.41
N ILE A 345 19.79 -41.60 16.06
CA ILE A 345 20.05 -41.89 17.47
C ILE A 345 20.75 -43.24 17.52
N ALA A 346 21.93 -43.29 18.14
CA ALA A 346 22.76 -44.50 18.24
C ALA A 346 22.98 -45.22 16.88
N GLY A 347 23.13 -44.46 15.79
CA GLY A 347 23.37 -44.99 14.44
C GLY A 347 22.12 -45.41 13.65
N VAL A 348 20.94 -45.41 14.27
CA VAL A 348 19.66 -45.73 13.60
C VAL A 348 18.99 -44.45 13.14
N ALA A 349 18.50 -44.43 11.89
CA ALA A 349 17.76 -43.29 11.33
C ALA A 349 16.26 -43.38 11.69
N TYR A 350 15.72 -42.26 12.15
CA TYR A 350 14.33 -42.11 12.57
C TYR A 350 13.70 -40.93 11.85
N ASP A 351 12.46 -41.11 11.43
CA ASP A 351 11.55 -40.05 10.99
C ASP A 351 10.54 -39.79 12.12
N TYR A 352 10.56 -38.57 12.64
CA TYR A 352 9.62 -38.09 13.63
C TYR A 352 8.52 -37.29 12.94
N ALA A 353 7.30 -37.46 13.45
CA ALA A 353 6.16 -36.59 13.19
C ALA A 353 5.58 -36.14 14.53
N LEU A 354 5.45 -34.85 14.74
CA LEU A 354 4.89 -34.23 15.94
C LEU A 354 3.62 -33.47 15.53
N ASP A 355 2.49 -33.78 16.15
CA ASP A 355 1.23 -33.05 16.02
C ASP A 355 0.86 -32.48 17.39
N ILE A 356 0.89 -31.17 17.52
CA ILE A 356 0.52 -30.43 18.72
C ILE A 356 -0.86 -29.84 18.47
N ALA A 357 -1.83 -30.14 19.33
CA ALA A 357 -3.16 -29.54 19.30
C ALA A 357 -3.47 -28.88 20.65
N LEU A 358 -3.90 -27.62 20.61
CA LEU A 358 -4.48 -26.92 21.75
C LEU A 358 -5.98 -26.74 21.50
N ASP A 359 -6.78 -27.43 22.29
CA ASP A 359 -8.23 -27.49 22.17
C ASP A 359 -8.84 -26.77 23.38
N ASP A 360 -9.17 -25.49 23.22
CA ASP A 360 -9.73 -24.64 24.29
C ASP A 360 -11.26 -24.75 24.30
N ALA A 361 -11.77 -25.91 24.72
CA ALA A 361 -13.18 -26.25 24.59
C ALA A 361 -14.11 -25.36 25.46
N ASP A 362 -13.60 -24.76 26.52
CA ASP A 362 -14.31 -23.95 27.51
C ASP A 362 -13.88 -22.48 27.55
N GLY A 363 -12.89 -22.07 26.75
CA GLY A 363 -12.47 -20.68 26.62
C GLY A 363 -11.59 -20.19 27.77
N ASP A 364 -11.04 -21.11 28.56
CA ASP A 364 -10.32 -20.82 29.80
C ASP A 364 -8.80 -20.79 29.62
N VAL A 365 -8.28 -21.17 28.44
CA VAL A 365 -6.84 -21.13 28.17
C VAL A 365 -6.42 -19.69 27.82
N PRO A 366 -5.69 -18.98 28.70
CA PRO A 366 -5.22 -17.64 28.36
C PRO A 366 -4.09 -17.74 27.34
N VAL A 367 -4.44 -17.56 26.07
CA VAL A 367 -3.45 -17.29 25.03
C VAL A 367 -3.04 -15.83 25.18
N ARG A 368 -1.84 -15.59 25.71
CA ARG A 368 -1.27 -14.26 25.62
C ARG A 368 -0.94 -13.99 24.16
N GLY A 369 -1.59 -12.97 23.61
CA GLY A 369 -1.25 -12.43 22.31
C GLY A 369 0.23 -12.03 22.28
N PRO A 370 0.83 -11.95 21.10
CA PRO A 370 2.19 -11.46 20.97
C PRO A 370 2.30 -10.07 21.60
N ASP A 371 3.28 -9.88 22.47
CA ASP A 371 3.64 -8.54 22.94
C ASP A 371 3.96 -7.68 21.71
N ALA A 372 3.30 -6.52 21.59
CA ALA A 372 3.28 -5.71 20.37
C ALA A 372 4.66 -5.20 19.89
N PHE A 373 5.75 -5.54 20.57
CA PHE A 373 7.04 -4.85 20.45
C PHE A 373 8.30 -5.73 20.43
N GLY A 374 8.20 -7.07 20.29
CA GLY A 374 9.38 -7.96 20.15
C GLY A 374 9.18 -9.09 19.11
N PRO A 375 10.21 -9.93 18.82
CA PRO A 375 10.01 -11.16 18.06
C PRO A 375 8.86 -11.94 18.71
N ARG A 376 7.76 -12.09 17.97
CA ARG A 376 6.46 -12.48 18.54
C ARG A 376 6.55 -13.89 19.13
N ARG A 377 6.73 -13.97 20.45
CA ARG A 377 6.60 -15.18 21.25
C ARG A 377 5.12 -15.34 21.59
N ARG A 378 4.49 -16.42 21.17
CA ARG A 378 3.18 -16.80 21.74
C ARG A 378 3.43 -17.76 22.86
N ALA A 379 3.02 -17.36 24.06
CA ALA A 379 3.10 -18.18 25.24
C ALA A 379 1.70 -18.52 25.71
N VAL A 380 1.44 -19.81 25.84
CA VAL A 380 0.30 -20.35 26.55
C VAL A 380 0.77 -20.60 27.98
N GLU A 381 0.23 -19.81 28.89
CA GLU A 381 0.40 -20.07 30.31
C GLU A 381 -0.65 -21.09 30.74
N ALA A 382 -0.19 -22.31 31.04
CA ALA A 382 -1.04 -23.37 31.53
C ALA A 382 -1.33 -23.16 33.01
N HIS A 383 -2.59 -22.92 33.37
CA HIS A 383 -3.05 -22.83 34.76
C HIS A 383 -4.35 -23.61 34.94
N GLY A 384 -4.26 -24.83 35.47
CA GLY A 384 -5.44 -25.53 36.00
C GLY A 384 -6.49 -25.97 34.97
N PHE A 385 -6.06 -26.61 33.87
CA PHE A 385 -6.96 -27.06 32.78
C PHE A 385 -8.03 -28.04 33.26
N ALA A 386 -9.28 -27.64 33.47
CA ALA A 386 -10.33 -28.60 33.82
C ALA A 386 -10.92 -29.23 32.56
N PRO A 387 -10.57 -30.48 32.16
CA PRO A 387 -11.11 -31.06 30.94
C PRO A 387 -12.63 -31.25 31.06
N ARG A 388 -13.42 -30.50 30.30
CA ARG A 388 -14.88 -30.70 30.19
C ARG A 388 -15.22 -31.46 28.91
N GLY A 389 -16.11 -32.44 29.01
CA GLY A 389 -16.54 -33.25 27.85
C GLY A 389 -15.52 -34.30 27.36
N GLY A 390 -14.53 -34.66 28.18
CA GLY A 390 -13.60 -35.77 27.89
C GLY A 390 -12.50 -35.47 26.88
N ARG A 391 -12.34 -34.21 26.42
CA ARG A 391 -11.22 -33.77 25.60
C ARG A 391 -10.21 -33.00 26.46
N PRO A 392 -8.89 -33.23 26.30
CA PRO A 392 -7.88 -32.48 27.01
C PRO A 392 -7.74 -31.06 26.43
N ALA A 393 -7.53 -30.05 27.30
CA ALA A 393 -7.30 -28.67 26.87
C ALA A 393 -5.98 -28.49 26.09
N LEU A 394 -5.01 -29.36 26.36
CA LEU A 394 -3.73 -29.44 25.66
C LEU A 394 -3.46 -30.91 25.30
N ARG A 395 -3.17 -31.18 24.03
CA ARG A 395 -2.75 -32.51 23.55
C ARG A 395 -1.51 -32.39 22.67
N ILE A 396 -0.46 -33.13 23.01
CA ILE A 396 0.76 -33.24 22.20
C ILE A 396 0.90 -34.69 21.76
N THR A 397 0.89 -34.95 20.47
CA THR A 397 1.06 -36.29 19.89
C THR A 397 2.42 -36.38 19.20
N ILE A 398 3.25 -37.30 19.64
CA ILE A 398 4.57 -37.59 19.09
C ILE A 398 4.51 -38.96 18.44
N THR A 399 4.74 -39.01 17.14
CA THR A 399 4.86 -40.26 16.37
C THR A 399 6.31 -40.40 15.91
N ALA A 400 6.94 -41.53 16.22
CA ALA A 400 8.28 -41.85 15.75
C ALA A 400 8.28 -43.11 14.90
N ARG A 401 8.99 -43.10 13.78
CA ARG A 401 9.15 -44.24 12.89
C ARG A 401 10.63 -44.47 12.61
N ALA A 402 11.16 -45.66 12.92
CA ALA A 402 12.47 -46.05 12.41
C ALA A 402 12.37 -46.32 10.90
N ALA A 403 13.45 -46.08 10.15
CA ALA A 403 13.50 -46.29 8.70
C ALA A 403 13.11 -47.72 8.23
N SER A 404 12.99 -48.68 9.14
CA SER A 404 12.74 -50.10 8.89
C SER A 404 11.40 -50.65 9.44
N GLY A 405 10.46 -49.85 9.97
CA GLY A 405 9.32 -50.45 10.72
C GLY A 405 8.06 -49.62 11.03
N VAL A 406 7.23 -50.18 11.91
CA VAL A 406 5.90 -49.69 12.37
C VAL A 406 6.05 -48.42 13.24
N PRO A 407 5.20 -47.39 13.07
CA PRO A 407 5.27 -46.18 13.88
C PRO A 407 4.88 -46.46 15.34
N ALA A 408 5.58 -45.81 16.27
CA ALA A 408 5.21 -45.74 17.68
C ALA A 408 4.65 -44.35 17.99
N THR A 409 3.62 -44.28 18.83
CA THR A 409 2.94 -43.02 19.16
C THR A 409 2.86 -42.82 20.68
N VAL A 410 3.23 -41.62 21.12
CA VAL A 410 3.07 -41.12 22.48
C VAL A 410 2.16 -39.89 22.45
N VAL A 411 1.21 -39.84 23.37
CA VAL A 411 0.27 -38.73 23.56
C VAL A 411 0.48 -38.16 24.96
N ILE A 412 0.76 -36.87 25.04
CA ILE A 412 0.84 -36.10 26.28
C ILE A 412 -0.42 -35.24 26.36
N GLU A 413 -1.17 -35.36 27.43
CA GLU A 413 -2.43 -34.65 27.65
C GLU A 413 -2.39 -33.83 28.93
N GLY A 414 -2.91 -32.60 28.85
CA GLY A 414 -3.14 -31.75 30.02
C GLY A 414 -4.21 -32.32 30.95
N THR A 415 -4.09 -32.02 32.24
CA THR A 415 -5.05 -32.36 33.31
C THR A 415 -5.37 -31.11 34.13
N ALA A 416 -6.32 -31.22 35.07
CA ALA A 416 -6.66 -30.15 36.02
C ALA A 416 -5.49 -29.69 36.90
N ALA A 417 -4.44 -30.52 37.04
CA ALA A 417 -3.24 -30.16 37.77
C ALA A 417 -2.15 -29.56 36.86
N THR A 418 -2.38 -29.44 35.56
CA THR A 418 -1.35 -29.00 34.64
C THR A 418 -1.03 -27.53 34.85
N THR A 419 0.25 -27.26 35.09
CA THR A 419 0.79 -25.90 35.28
C THR A 419 2.09 -25.74 34.51
N GLY A 420 2.37 -24.53 34.04
CA GLY A 420 3.66 -24.21 33.42
C GLY A 420 3.54 -23.39 32.13
N LEU A 421 4.62 -23.36 31.35
CA LEU A 421 4.72 -22.53 30.16
C LEU A 421 4.89 -23.40 28.91
N PHE A 422 4.02 -23.19 27.93
CA PHE A 422 4.25 -23.62 26.56
C PHE A 422 4.45 -22.36 25.71
N ALA A 423 5.62 -22.20 25.12
CA ALA A 423 5.95 -21.08 24.26
C ALA A 423 6.28 -21.58 22.87
N ILE A 424 5.95 -20.80 21.85
CA ILE A 424 6.46 -20.99 20.51
C ILE A 424 7.28 -19.76 20.17
N ASP A 425 8.57 -19.99 19.93
CA ASP A 425 9.54 -18.96 19.61
C ASP A 425 9.80 -18.91 18.09
N ASP A 426 10.35 -17.78 17.62
CA ASP A 426 10.68 -17.48 16.21
C ASP A 426 9.49 -17.62 15.24
N LEU A 427 8.27 -17.38 15.71
CA LEU A 427 7.09 -17.34 14.84
C LEU A 427 7.23 -16.18 13.83
N ARG A 428 7.68 -16.53 12.63
CA ARG A 428 7.76 -15.59 11.49
C ARG A 428 6.42 -15.57 10.79
N TYR A 429 5.55 -14.70 11.28
CA TYR A 429 4.26 -14.43 10.66
C TYR A 429 4.36 -13.47 9.49
N ASP A 430 3.32 -13.54 8.68
CA ASP A 430 2.87 -12.56 7.70
C ASP A 430 2.74 -11.17 8.33
N VAL A 431 2.76 -10.13 7.49
CA VAL A 431 2.64 -8.76 8.01
C VAL A 431 1.19 -8.52 8.46
N ASP A 432 1.02 -8.11 9.72
CA ASP A 432 -0.26 -8.01 10.41
C ASP A 432 -0.85 -6.60 10.29
N VAL A 433 -1.91 -6.48 9.49
CA VAL A 433 -2.60 -5.21 9.26
C VAL A 433 -3.30 -4.70 10.52
N ASP A 434 -3.89 -5.60 11.30
CA ASP A 434 -4.73 -5.27 12.44
C ASP A 434 -3.87 -4.83 13.64
N ALA A 435 -2.63 -5.33 13.71
CA ALA A 435 -1.59 -4.81 14.61
C ALA A 435 -0.93 -3.50 14.12
N GLY A 436 -1.42 -2.89 13.04
CA GLY A 436 -0.90 -1.62 12.51
C GLY A 436 0.46 -1.73 11.81
N GLU A 437 0.86 -2.93 11.38
CA GLU A 437 2.15 -3.10 10.68
C GLU A 437 2.08 -2.54 9.26
N LEU A 438 0.90 -2.62 8.62
CA LEU A 438 0.58 -1.99 7.33
C LEU A 438 -0.76 -1.24 7.38
N PRO A 439 -0.94 -0.21 6.53
CA PRO A 439 -2.23 0.45 6.40
C PRO A 439 -3.31 -0.51 5.87
N ALA A 440 -4.48 -0.52 6.51
CA ALA A 440 -5.57 -1.42 6.13
C ALA A 440 -6.06 -1.27 4.68
N TRP A 441 -6.00 -0.04 4.13
CA TRP A 441 -6.36 0.20 2.73
C TRP A 441 -5.44 -0.53 1.73
N LEU A 442 -4.18 -0.83 2.10
CA LEU A 442 -3.25 -1.53 1.21
C LEU A 442 -3.74 -2.95 0.95
N VAL A 443 -4.35 -3.58 1.95
CA VAL A 443 -4.93 -4.91 1.81
C VAL A 443 -6.35 -4.85 1.25
N ARG A 444 -7.23 -3.99 1.79
CA ARG A 444 -8.61 -3.84 1.30
C ARG A 444 -8.68 -3.51 -0.19
N ASN A 445 -7.77 -2.67 -0.68
CA ASN A 445 -7.75 -2.29 -2.10
C ASN A 445 -6.98 -3.29 -2.98
N GLY A 446 -6.43 -4.36 -2.41
CA GLY A 446 -5.72 -5.40 -3.16
C GLY A 446 -4.28 -5.06 -3.56
N TRP A 447 -3.69 -3.96 -3.09
CA TRP A 447 -2.33 -3.53 -3.48
C TRP A 447 -1.25 -4.59 -3.22
N HIS A 448 -1.37 -5.36 -2.13
CA HIS A 448 -0.47 -6.47 -1.81
C HIS A 448 -0.38 -7.54 -2.91
N ARG A 449 -1.40 -7.66 -3.76
CA ARG A 449 -1.45 -8.61 -4.90
C ARG A 449 -0.84 -8.04 -6.18
N HIS A 450 -0.43 -6.78 -6.18
CA HIS A 450 0.15 -6.08 -7.33
C HIS A 450 1.62 -5.68 -7.10
N ILE A 451 2.15 -5.95 -5.91
CA ILE A 451 3.51 -5.58 -5.52
C ILE A 451 4.31 -6.85 -5.21
N ALA A 452 5.32 -7.14 -6.03
CA ALA A 452 6.29 -8.16 -5.72
C ALA A 452 7.39 -7.59 -4.80
N PHE A 453 7.89 -8.46 -3.92
CA PHE A 453 9.00 -8.15 -3.03
C PHE A 453 10.17 -9.06 -3.32
N ALA A 454 11.37 -8.51 -3.26
CA ALA A 454 12.60 -9.28 -3.37
C ALA A 454 13.69 -8.71 -2.47
N TYR A 455 14.51 -9.60 -1.92
CA TYR A 455 15.58 -9.24 -1.00
C TYR A 455 16.78 -10.17 -1.13
N ALA A 456 17.94 -9.72 -0.67
CA ALA A 456 19.15 -10.53 -0.59
C ALA A 456 19.72 -10.45 0.83
N PRO A 457 20.37 -11.52 1.34
CA PRO A 457 21.02 -11.48 2.63
C PRO A 457 22.22 -10.53 2.60
N CYS A 458 22.15 -9.44 3.36
CA CYS A 458 23.36 -8.72 3.75
C CYS A 458 24.01 -9.52 4.90
N ALA A 459 24.84 -10.51 4.57
CA ALA A 459 25.60 -11.22 5.60
C ALA A 459 26.57 -10.25 6.29
N ALA A 460 26.94 -10.53 7.54
CA ALA A 460 28.02 -9.81 8.21
C ALA A 460 29.31 -9.96 7.39
N GLY A 461 29.71 -8.89 6.68
CA GLY A 461 30.85 -8.87 5.76
C GLY A 461 30.54 -9.24 4.30
N GLY A 462 29.27 -9.38 3.90
CA GLY A 462 28.85 -9.68 2.51
C GLY A 462 28.25 -8.47 1.78
N ALA A 463 28.34 -8.47 0.44
CA ALA A 463 27.74 -7.44 -0.42
C ALA A 463 26.19 -7.54 -0.40
N CYS A 464 25.52 -6.43 -0.12
CA CYS A 464 24.06 -6.29 -0.29
C CYS A 464 23.67 -6.32 -1.79
N LEU A 465 22.37 -6.30 -2.10
CA LEU A 465 21.87 -6.30 -3.48
C LEU A 465 22.40 -5.07 -4.22
N ALA A 466 23.45 -5.23 -5.02
CA ALA A 466 23.93 -4.17 -5.89
C ALA A 466 22.83 -3.81 -6.89
N LEU A 467 22.52 -2.53 -7.07
CA LEU A 467 21.48 -2.05 -7.96
C LEU A 467 22.11 -1.40 -9.19
N GLU A 468 21.58 -1.70 -10.37
CA GLU A 468 21.87 -0.97 -11.58
C GLU A 468 20.60 -0.35 -12.15
N ARG A 469 20.70 0.91 -12.56
CA ARG A 469 19.60 1.63 -13.21
C ARG A 469 20.00 2.00 -14.63
N ARG A 470 19.04 1.91 -15.55
CA ARG A 470 19.21 2.44 -16.91
C ARG A 470 18.97 3.95 -16.92
N ASP A 471 19.89 4.71 -17.50
CA ASP A 471 19.73 6.14 -17.74
C ASP A 471 18.79 6.41 -18.94
N ALA A 472 18.57 7.69 -19.26
CA ALA A 472 17.73 8.10 -20.38
C ALA A 472 18.34 7.75 -21.75
N GLN A 473 19.66 7.54 -21.82
CA GLN A 473 20.43 7.21 -23.00
C GLN A 473 20.59 5.69 -23.22
N GLY A 474 20.06 4.88 -22.30
CA GLY A 474 20.13 3.43 -22.34
C GLY A 474 21.36 2.82 -21.65
N GLY A 475 22.27 3.61 -21.08
CA GLY A 475 23.41 3.15 -20.30
C GLY A 475 23.01 2.62 -18.92
N MET A 476 23.67 1.56 -18.45
CA MET A 476 23.47 1.03 -17.10
C MET A 476 24.46 1.66 -16.14
N HIS A 477 23.96 2.20 -15.02
CA HIS A 477 24.77 2.84 -13.98
C HIS A 477 24.51 2.18 -12.63
N SER A 478 25.56 2.07 -11.83
CA SER A 478 25.43 1.67 -10.43
C SER A 478 24.54 2.67 -9.69
N ALA A 479 23.50 2.15 -9.03
CA ALA A 479 22.56 2.93 -8.25
C ALA A 479 22.81 2.78 -6.73
N GLY A 480 23.85 2.03 -6.33
CA GLY A 480 24.16 1.72 -4.92
C GLY A 480 23.80 0.29 -4.55
N ALA A 481 23.81 -0.03 -3.25
CA ALA A 481 23.43 -1.34 -2.75
C ALA A 481 22.21 -1.25 -1.83
N ALA A 482 21.31 -2.24 -1.92
CA ALA A 482 20.07 -2.28 -1.17
C ALA A 482 19.91 -3.62 -0.45
N ARG A 483 19.13 -3.63 0.64
CA ARG A 483 18.78 -4.87 1.35
C ARG A 483 17.58 -5.55 0.72
N ALA A 484 16.63 -4.75 0.25
CA ALA A 484 15.42 -5.22 -0.39
C ALA A 484 14.84 -4.17 -1.36
N VAL A 485 14.04 -4.66 -2.31
CA VAL A 485 13.33 -3.87 -3.31
C VAL A 485 11.87 -4.32 -3.38
N LEU A 486 10.98 -3.35 -3.62
CA LEU A 486 9.58 -3.57 -3.94
C LEU A 486 9.34 -3.18 -5.39
N ILE A 487 8.51 -3.96 -6.08
CA ILE A 487 8.25 -3.81 -7.50
C ILE A 487 6.75 -3.85 -7.71
N ALA A 488 6.15 -2.72 -8.04
CA ALA A 488 4.80 -2.67 -8.58
C ALA A 488 4.91 -2.79 -10.10
N ALA A 489 4.51 -3.93 -10.67
CA ALA A 489 4.43 -4.05 -12.12
C ALA A 489 3.31 -3.14 -12.64
N GLY A 490 3.59 -2.37 -13.68
CA GLY A 490 2.58 -1.61 -14.40
C GLY A 490 1.66 -2.55 -15.19
N ALA A 491 0.38 -2.20 -15.28
CA ALA A 491 -0.50 -2.86 -16.24
C ALA A 491 -0.01 -2.52 -17.66
N PRO A 492 0.32 -3.48 -18.54
CA PRO A 492 0.34 -3.22 -19.96
C PRO A 492 -1.08 -2.87 -20.42
N ALA A 493 -1.18 -2.30 -21.61
CA ALA A 493 -2.44 -1.84 -22.18
C ALA A 493 -3.56 -2.91 -22.19
N ASN A 494 -3.25 -4.22 -22.11
CA ASN A 494 -4.23 -5.29 -22.36
C ASN A 494 -4.23 -6.52 -21.42
N ASP A 495 -3.39 -6.67 -20.39
CA ASP A 495 -3.44 -7.87 -19.50
C ASP A 495 -2.71 -7.62 -18.18
N ALA A 496 -3.04 -8.34 -17.10
CA ALA A 496 -2.28 -8.27 -15.85
C ALA A 496 -0.84 -8.77 -16.08
N VAL A 497 0.18 -7.90 -15.99
CA VAL A 497 1.57 -8.40 -15.93
C VAL A 497 1.79 -9.10 -14.61
N GLU A 498 2.18 -10.36 -14.73
CA GLU A 498 2.77 -11.14 -13.66
C GLU A 498 4.16 -10.55 -13.32
N PRO A 499 4.41 -10.11 -12.08
CA PRO A 499 5.72 -9.60 -11.65
C PRO A 499 6.89 -10.59 -11.86
N SER A 500 6.61 -11.83 -12.25
CA SER A 500 7.58 -12.83 -12.71
C SER A 500 8.53 -12.29 -13.80
N ALA A 501 8.07 -11.38 -14.66
CA ALA A 501 8.88 -10.78 -15.73
C ALA A 501 10.11 -10.01 -15.22
N TRP A 502 10.06 -9.47 -14.00
CA TRP A 502 11.21 -8.81 -13.34
C TRP A 502 12.28 -9.79 -12.87
N PHE A 503 11.93 -11.06 -12.72
CA PHE A 503 12.79 -12.09 -12.15
C PHE A 503 13.31 -13.04 -13.24
N GLY A 504 13.78 -12.46 -14.34
CA GLY A 504 14.61 -13.15 -15.33
C GLY A 504 15.93 -13.66 -14.72
N GLU A 505 16.67 -14.46 -15.49
CA GLU A 505 17.86 -15.18 -15.03
C GLU A 505 18.87 -14.29 -14.29
N ALA A 506 19.19 -13.11 -14.84
CA ALA A 506 20.12 -12.16 -14.23
C ALA A 506 19.67 -11.67 -12.85
N ASN A 507 18.41 -11.25 -12.70
CA ASN A 507 17.89 -10.78 -11.41
C ASN A 507 17.72 -11.95 -10.41
N ARG A 508 17.50 -13.19 -10.88
CA ARG A 508 17.54 -14.37 -10.00
C ARG A 508 18.94 -14.65 -9.49
N ALA A 509 19.97 -14.52 -10.34
CA ALA A 509 21.36 -14.67 -9.94
C ALA A 509 21.78 -13.60 -8.92
N ALA A 510 21.29 -12.35 -9.10
CA ALA A 510 21.52 -11.24 -8.17
C ALA A 510 20.97 -11.54 -6.78
N LEU A 511 19.74 -12.07 -6.70
CA LEU A 511 19.12 -12.43 -5.42
C LEU A 511 19.75 -13.66 -4.76
N ALA A 512 20.33 -14.58 -5.54
CA ALA A 512 20.98 -15.77 -5.02
C ALA A 512 22.36 -15.48 -4.43
N THR A 513 23.18 -14.71 -5.17
CA THR A 513 24.61 -14.54 -4.88
C THR A 513 24.97 -13.18 -4.30
N GLY A 514 24.18 -12.13 -4.59
CA GLY A 514 24.55 -10.73 -4.30
C GLY A 514 25.72 -10.18 -5.14
N LEU A 515 26.37 -11.02 -5.95
CA LEU A 515 27.57 -10.68 -6.72
C LEU A 515 27.25 -10.06 -8.08
N THR A 516 26.07 -10.37 -8.64
CA THR A 516 25.58 -9.74 -9.86
C THR A 516 24.59 -8.63 -9.52
N PRO A 517 24.67 -7.46 -10.18
CA PRO A 517 23.72 -6.38 -9.92
C PRO A 517 22.28 -6.75 -10.31
N PHE A 518 21.35 -6.37 -9.44
CA PHE A 518 19.93 -6.36 -9.72
C PHE A 518 19.58 -5.14 -10.57
N ARG A 519 19.03 -5.39 -11.75
CA ARG A 519 18.68 -4.35 -12.70
C ARG A 519 17.30 -3.83 -12.38
N THR A 520 17.21 -2.55 -12.00
CA THR A 520 15.96 -1.84 -11.69
C THR A 520 15.31 -1.20 -12.93
N ALA A 521 15.78 -1.55 -14.13
CA ALA A 521 15.20 -1.07 -15.38
C ALA A 521 14.02 -1.96 -15.78
N PRO A 522 12.91 -1.40 -16.30
CA PRO A 522 11.79 -2.21 -16.75
C PRO A 522 12.29 -3.22 -17.80
N PRO A 523 11.89 -4.50 -17.70
CA PRO A 523 12.31 -5.52 -18.65
C PRO A 523 11.80 -5.24 -20.08
N ARG A 524 10.86 -4.30 -20.25
CA ARG A 524 10.27 -3.94 -21.54
C ARG A 524 10.22 -2.41 -21.73
N PRO A 525 10.61 -1.87 -22.91
CA PRO A 525 10.33 -0.50 -23.28
C PRO A 525 8.82 -0.22 -23.23
N GLY A 526 8.41 0.85 -22.53
CA GLY A 526 6.99 1.24 -22.42
C GLY A 526 6.25 0.70 -21.19
N ALA A 527 6.84 -0.20 -20.39
CA ALA A 527 6.24 -0.63 -19.13
C ALA A 527 6.23 0.51 -18.09
N ASP A 528 5.15 0.60 -17.31
CA ASP A 528 4.95 1.59 -16.24
C ASP A 528 5.25 1.06 -14.84
N ASP A 529 6.23 0.15 -14.79
CA ASP A 529 6.68 -0.48 -13.57
C ASP A 529 7.28 0.58 -12.64
N VAL A 530 6.93 0.51 -11.36
CA VAL A 530 7.49 1.36 -10.31
C VAL A 530 8.30 0.48 -9.37
N VAL A 531 9.60 0.79 -9.26
CA VAL A 531 10.51 0.12 -8.32
C VAL A 531 10.80 1.07 -7.17
N HIS A 532 10.74 0.55 -5.95
CA HIS A 532 11.10 1.28 -4.74
C HIS A 532 12.14 0.50 -3.94
N VAL A 533 13.21 1.17 -3.54
CA VAL A 533 14.22 0.60 -2.66
C VAL A 533 13.71 0.61 -1.23
N VAL A 534 13.62 -0.57 -0.62
CA VAL A 534 13.11 -0.70 0.75
C VAL A 534 14.14 -0.16 1.71
N GLU A 535 15.42 -0.50 1.57
CA GLU A 535 16.47 0.03 2.44
C GLU A 535 17.79 0.04 1.68
N TRP A 536 18.47 1.18 1.69
CA TRP A 536 19.84 1.29 1.19
C TRP A 536 20.79 0.66 2.20
N ALA A 537 21.74 -0.14 1.72
CA ALA A 537 22.86 -0.59 2.52
C ALA A 537 23.74 0.62 2.88
N ARG A 538 24.18 0.69 4.13
CA ARG A 538 25.11 1.73 4.59
C ARG A 538 26.55 1.36 4.25
#